data_AF-A0A645HWH7-F1
#
_entry.id   AF-A0A645HWH7-F1
#
_cell.length_a   1.000
_cell.length_b   1.000
_cell.length_c   1.000
_cell.angle_alpha   90.00
_cell.angle_beta   90.00
_cell.angle_gamma   90.00
#
_symmetry.space_group_name_H-M   'P 1'
#
loop_
_entity.id
_entity.type
_entity.pdbx_description
1 polymer ?
#
loop_
_entity_poly.entity_id
_entity_poly.type
_entity_poly.pdbx_seq_one_letter_code
_entity_poly.pdbx_strand_id
1 'polypeptide(L)'
;MVKNKEVIKSKSSMIQLVIAVCGVFVAVFGLSMFNQHLLMSFPLPLRMVLMIVTQWLLFLVPAILMIVNKEKLCSIGLKKEKILSQIGIGVLLAVSMSLVLTILPITLGLKEIVGNTTYTQTWKFVYQFIYAIFGVALAEELIFRGYIFKKLLKIKNSKWFAIIISSVLFGLFHIFNGNIIQVFMTAFIGFIYCIFREKIQY
;
A
#
# COMPACT_ATOMS: atom_id res chain seq x y z
N MET A 1 -28.17 26.29 -1.12
CA MET A 1 -26.83 26.45 -1.74
C MET A 1 -25.74 25.55 -1.15
N VAL A 2 -25.62 25.41 0.18
CA VAL A 2 -24.56 24.57 0.83
C VAL A 2 -24.67 23.08 0.46
N LYS A 3 -25.88 22.50 0.56
CA LYS A 3 -26.15 21.09 0.22
C LYS A 3 -25.74 20.72 -1.22
N ASN A 4 -25.95 21.62 -2.19
CA ASN A 4 -25.52 21.39 -3.58
C ASN A 4 -23.99 21.41 -3.73
N LYS A 5 -23.28 22.28 -3.02
CA LYS A 5 -21.81 22.32 -3.06
C LYS A 5 -21.17 21.05 -2.48
N GLU A 6 -21.75 20.52 -1.40
CA GLU A 6 -21.28 19.25 -0.81
C GLU A 6 -21.52 18.05 -1.72
N VAL A 7 -22.70 17.98 -2.35
CA VAL A 7 -23.03 16.93 -3.33
C VAL A 7 -22.08 16.97 -4.54
N ILE A 8 -21.80 18.14 -5.08
CA ILE A 8 -20.85 18.31 -6.21
C ILE A 8 -19.43 17.87 -5.81
N LYS A 9 -18.97 18.25 -4.61
CA LYS A 9 -17.65 17.87 -4.10
C LYS A 9 -17.53 16.37 -3.84
N SER A 10 -18.59 15.73 -3.35
CA SER A 10 -18.65 14.28 -3.16
C SER A 10 -18.64 13.53 -4.50
N LYS A 11 -19.44 13.96 -5.49
CA LYS A 11 -19.41 13.39 -6.85
C LYS A 11 -18.04 13.48 -7.51
N SER A 12 -17.38 14.65 -7.43
CA SER A 12 -16.03 14.83 -7.95
C SER A 12 -15.02 13.90 -7.24
N SER A 13 -15.14 13.74 -5.92
CA SER A 13 -14.28 12.82 -5.16
C SER A 13 -14.52 11.34 -5.52
N MET A 14 -15.75 10.97 -5.82
CA MET A 14 -16.12 9.63 -6.27
C MET A 14 -15.51 9.30 -7.64
N ILE A 15 -15.61 10.21 -8.61
CA ILE A 15 -15.00 10.04 -9.94
C ILE A 15 -13.48 9.89 -9.80
N GLN A 16 -12.84 10.74 -9.01
CA GLN A 16 -11.39 10.66 -8.76
C GLN A 16 -10.99 9.36 -8.09
N LEU A 17 -11.79 8.87 -7.14
CA LEU A 17 -11.55 7.57 -6.50
C LEU A 17 -11.62 6.43 -7.53
N VAL A 18 -12.64 6.40 -8.39
CA VAL A 18 -12.79 5.37 -9.42
C VAL A 18 -11.60 5.40 -10.38
N ILE A 19 -11.22 6.56 -10.90
CA ILE A 19 -10.06 6.71 -11.79
C ILE A 19 -8.78 6.24 -11.10
N ALA A 20 -8.57 6.61 -9.83
CA ALA A 20 -7.40 6.19 -9.09
C ALA A 20 -7.36 4.67 -8.88
N VAL A 21 -8.47 4.05 -8.47
CA VAL A 21 -8.56 2.60 -8.26
C VAL A 21 -8.32 1.87 -9.58
N CYS A 22 -9.02 2.22 -10.65
CA CYS A 22 -8.80 1.60 -11.96
C CYS A 22 -7.36 1.77 -12.44
N GLY A 23 -6.80 2.98 -12.32
CA GLY A 23 -5.42 3.27 -12.70
C GLY A 23 -4.39 2.47 -11.91
N VAL A 24 -4.57 2.34 -10.59
CA VAL A 24 -3.69 1.51 -9.74
C VAL A 24 -3.79 0.03 -10.13
N PHE A 25 -4.99 -0.48 -10.39
CA PHE A 25 -5.21 -1.88 -10.77
C PHE A 25 -4.61 -2.20 -12.15
N VAL A 26 -4.75 -1.28 -13.12
CA VAL A 26 -4.08 -1.39 -14.42
C VAL A 26 -2.56 -1.31 -14.26
N ALA A 27 -2.05 -0.42 -13.41
CA ALA A 27 -0.63 -0.27 -13.16
C ALA A 27 -0.01 -1.52 -12.52
N VAL A 28 -0.68 -2.15 -11.53
CA VAL A 28 -0.17 -3.38 -10.92
C VAL A 28 -0.24 -4.57 -11.87
N PHE A 29 -1.29 -4.65 -12.70
CA PHE A 29 -1.36 -5.67 -13.75
C PHE A 29 -0.22 -5.49 -14.76
N GLY A 30 -0.01 -4.27 -15.26
CA GLY A 30 1.08 -3.96 -16.18
C GLY A 30 2.46 -4.21 -15.56
N LEU A 31 2.65 -3.88 -14.28
CA LEU A 31 3.86 -4.15 -13.54
C LEU A 31 4.10 -5.66 -13.35
N SER A 32 3.06 -6.43 -13.08
CA SER A 32 3.13 -7.90 -12.99
C SER A 32 3.57 -8.49 -14.34
N MET A 33 2.96 -8.05 -15.43
CA MET A 33 3.34 -8.47 -16.79
C MET A 33 4.77 -8.08 -17.13
N PHE A 34 5.20 -6.85 -16.82
CA PHE A 34 6.57 -6.40 -16.99
C PHE A 34 7.56 -7.25 -16.19
N ASN A 35 7.23 -7.55 -14.92
CA ASN A 35 8.09 -8.34 -14.05
C ASN A 35 8.27 -9.77 -14.57
N GLN A 36 7.18 -10.40 -15.01
CA GLN A 36 7.19 -11.78 -15.51
C GLN A 36 7.91 -11.91 -16.86
N HIS A 37 7.74 -10.96 -17.78
CA HIS A 37 8.17 -11.12 -19.17
C HIS A 37 9.45 -10.34 -19.53
N LEU A 38 9.72 -9.21 -18.86
CA LEU A 38 10.81 -8.30 -19.23
C LEU A 38 11.83 -8.09 -18.14
N LEU A 39 11.42 -7.87 -16.89
CA LEU A 39 12.35 -7.56 -15.79
C LEU A 39 13.44 -8.63 -15.61
N MET A 40 13.06 -9.90 -15.82
CA MET A 40 13.94 -11.05 -15.67
C MET A 40 14.97 -11.22 -16.80
N SER A 41 14.86 -10.48 -17.91
CA SER A 41 15.85 -10.49 -18.99
C SER A 41 17.02 -9.52 -18.73
N PHE A 42 16.84 -8.52 -17.85
CA PHE A 42 17.87 -7.55 -17.54
C PHE A 42 18.95 -8.10 -16.59
N PRO A 43 20.20 -7.60 -16.67
CA PRO A 43 21.27 -7.96 -15.74
C PRO A 43 20.93 -7.53 -14.31
N LEU A 44 21.50 -8.24 -13.33
CA LEU A 44 21.15 -8.10 -11.91
C LEU A 44 21.19 -6.65 -11.39
N PRO A 45 22.24 -5.83 -11.64
CA PRO A 45 22.28 -4.46 -11.12
C PRO A 45 21.13 -3.60 -11.64
N LEU A 46 20.83 -3.70 -12.95
CA LEU A 46 19.73 -2.97 -13.56
C LEU A 46 18.38 -3.46 -13.03
N ARG A 47 18.21 -4.78 -12.91
CA ARG A 47 17.00 -5.40 -12.34
C ARG A 47 16.70 -4.88 -10.94
N MET A 48 17.73 -4.80 -10.09
CA MET A 48 17.58 -4.34 -8.71
C MET A 48 17.07 -2.89 -8.63
N VAL A 49 17.58 -2.02 -9.49
CA VAL A 49 17.14 -0.62 -9.58
C VAL A 49 15.72 -0.55 -10.15
N LEU A 50 15.46 -1.25 -11.25
CA LEU A 50 14.14 -1.29 -11.88
C LEU A 50 13.08 -1.78 -10.92
N MET A 51 13.34 -2.83 -10.14
CA MET A 51 12.41 -3.33 -9.13
C MET A 51 11.94 -2.25 -8.16
N ILE A 52 12.80 -1.33 -7.73
CA ILE A 52 12.39 -0.24 -6.83
C ILE A 52 11.63 0.83 -7.62
N VAL A 53 12.20 1.30 -8.73
CA VAL A 53 11.66 2.42 -9.51
C VAL A 53 10.27 2.10 -10.07
N THR A 54 10.05 0.87 -10.56
CA THR A 54 8.79 0.50 -11.20
C THR A 54 7.63 0.37 -10.21
N GLN A 55 7.89 0.15 -8.91
CA GLN A 55 6.82 0.17 -7.90
C GLN A 55 6.19 1.56 -7.77
N TRP A 56 6.96 2.62 -8.00
CA TRP A 56 6.43 3.99 -7.93
C TRP A 56 5.45 4.31 -9.06
N LEU A 57 5.44 3.53 -10.14
CA LEU A 57 4.43 3.65 -11.21
C LEU A 57 3.01 3.39 -10.67
N LEU A 58 2.86 2.60 -9.61
CA LEU A 58 1.58 2.35 -8.96
C LEU A 58 0.95 3.63 -8.41
N PHE A 59 1.77 4.58 -7.95
CA PHE A 59 1.30 5.85 -7.38
C PHE A 59 1.13 6.96 -8.44
N LEU A 60 1.50 6.70 -9.70
CA LEU A 60 1.50 7.72 -10.75
C LEU A 60 0.11 8.30 -11.02
N VAL A 61 -0.92 7.46 -11.14
CA VAL A 61 -2.29 7.94 -11.38
C VAL A 61 -2.84 8.76 -10.19
N PRO A 62 -2.77 8.28 -8.93
CA PRO A 62 -3.08 9.11 -7.76
C PRO A 62 -2.29 10.42 -7.73
N ALA A 63 -0.99 10.41 -8.03
CA ALA A 63 -0.15 11.60 -8.02
C ALA A 63 -0.60 12.63 -9.07
N ILE A 64 -0.89 12.21 -10.31
CA ILE A 64 -1.43 13.09 -11.35
C ILE A 64 -2.75 13.70 -10.89
N LEU A 65 -3.67 12.90 -10.34
CA LEU A 65 -4.93 13.40 -9.83
C LEU A 65 -4.72 14.40 -8.69
N MET A 66 -3.73 14.20 -7.82
CA MET A 66 -3.38 15.18 -6.79
C MET A 66 -2.90 16.49 -7.39
N ILE A 67 -2.01 16.45 -8.39
CA ILE A 67 -1.48 17.64 -9.07
C ILE A 67 -2.61 18.42 -9.76
N VAL A 68 -3.44 17.73 -10.56
CA VAL A 68 -4.57 18.33 -11.29
C VAL A 68 -5.57 18.99 -10.32
N ASN A 69 -5.80 18.38 -9.16
CA ASN A 69 -6.73 18.89 -8.15
C ASN A 69 -6.07 19.79 -7.09
N LYS A 70 -4.79 20.15 -7.28
CA LYS A 70 -4.01 20.99 -6.34
C LYS A 70 -4.02 20.46 -4.89
N GLU A 71 -4.04 19.14 -4.73
CA GLU A 71 -3.96 18.48 -3.42
C GLU A 71 -2.50 18.33 -2.96
N LYS A 72 -2.19 18.74 -1.73
CA LYS A 72 -0.83 18.65 -1.15
C LYS A 72 -0.51 17.23 -0.66
N LEU A 73 0.74 16.77 -0.74
CA LEU A 73 1.18 15.48 -0.17
C LEU A 73 0.95 15.38 1.35
N CYS A 74 1.08 16.48 2.10
CA CYS A 74 0.80 16.48 3.53
C CYS A 74 -0.66 16.08 3.85
N SER A 75 -1.58 16.27 2.90
CA SER A 75 -3.00 15.96 3.09
C SER A 75 -3.33 14.46 3.01
N ILE A 76 -2.38 13.63 2.55
CA ILE A 76 -2.52 12.17 2.48
C ILE A 76 -1.72 11.45 3.60
N GLY A 77 -1.29 12.17 4.64
CA GLY A 77 -0.77 11.57 5.88
C GLY A 77 0.69 11.86 6.21
N LEU A 78 1.47 12.42 5.28
CA LEU A 78 2.85 12.86 5.50
C LEU A 78 2.91 14.18 6.29
N LYS A 79 2.61 14.13 7.58
CA LYS A 79 2.81 15.26 8.50
C LYS A 79 4.22 15.22 9.09
N LYS A 80 5.02 16.26 8.84
CA LYS A 80 6.43 16.34 9.29
C LYS A 80 6.60 16.31 10.81
N GLU A 81 5.60 16.78 11.55
CA GLU A 81 5.63 16.96 13.01
C GLU A 81 5.61 15.65 13.82
N LYS A 82 5.23 14.51 13.22
CA LYS A 82 5.09 13.22 13.91
C LYS A 82 5.93 12.10 13.28
N ILE A 83 6.97 12.45 12.53
CA ILE A 83 7.72 11.46 11.74
C ILE A 83 8.38 10.38 12.63
N LEU A 84 8.92 10.77 13.80
CA LEU A 84 9.52 9.82 14.74
C LEU A 84 8.50 8.85 15.34
N SER A 85 7.31 9.33 15.70
CA SER A 85 6.20 8.50 16.21
C SER A 85 5.68 7.55 15.12
N GLN A 86 5.56 8.05 13.88
CA GLN A 86 5.19 7.24 12.71
C GLN A 86 6.21 6.12 12.45
N ILE A 87 7.50 6.44 12.50
CA ILE A 87 8.57 5.45 12.35
C ILE A 87 8.52 4.42 13.48
N GLY A 88 8.40 4.86 14.74
CA GLY A 88 8.34 3.97 15.90
C GLY A 88 7.17 2.99 15.84
N ILE A 89 5.98 3.47 15.46
CA ILE A 89 4.81 2.61 15.30
C ILE A 89 4.95 1.70 14.08
N GLY A 90 5.55 2.18 12.99
CA GLY A 90 5.88 1.36 11.83
C GLY A 90 6.83 0.20 12.18
N VAL A 91 7.88 0.47 12.97
CA VAL A 91 8.82 -0.55 13.46
C VAL A 91 8.09 -1.54 14.38
N LEU A 92 7.30 -1.05 15.33
CA LEU A 92 6.52 -1.91 16.22
C LEU A 92 5.57 -2.82 15.44
N LEU A 93 4.87 -2.28 14.45
CA LEU A 93 4.00 -3.04 13.55
C LEU A 93 4.77 -4.09 12.76
N ALA A 94 5.92 -3.73 12.18
CA ALA A 94 6.75 -4.65 11.42
C ALA A 94 7.23 -5.83 12.28
N VAL A 95 7.71 -5.56 13.50
CA VAL A 95 8.12 -6.59 14.46
C VAL A 95 6.94 -7.46 14.88
N SER A 96 5.80 -6.84 15.20
CA SER A 96 4.59 -7.57 15.61
C SER A 96 4.06 -8.47 14.50
N MET A 97 4.00 -7.97 13.26
CA MET A 97 3.59 -8.74 12.09
C MET A 97 4.57 -9.88 11.80
N SER A 98 5.88 -9.65 11.92
CA SER A 98 6.88 -10.72 11.77
C SER A 98 6.71 -11.83 12.82
N LEU A 99 6.44 -11.46 14.07
CA LEU A 99 6.18 -12.43 15.14
C LEU A 99 4.94 -13.28 14.84
N VAL A 100 3.83 -12.64 14.44
CA VAL A 100 2.54 -13.29 14.21
C VAL A 100 2.50 -14.10 12.92
N LEU A 101 3.08 -13.60 11.82
CA LEU A 101 2.98 -14.21 10.49
C LEU A 101 4.12 -15.17 10.17
N THR A 102 5.24 -15.09 10.90
CA THR A 102 6.42 -15.93 10.64
C THR A 102 6.73 -16.82 11.85
N ILE A 103 6.98 -16.22 13.02
CA ILE A 103 7.49 -16.98 14.18
C ILE A 103 6.41 -17.90 14.75
N LEU A 104 5.19 -17.40 14.97
CA LEU A 104 4.09 -18.17 15.55
C LEU A 104 3.69 -19.40 14.71
N PRO A 105 3.51 -19.31 13.37
CA PRO A 105 3.24 -20.50 12.55
C PRO A 105 4.37 -21.53 12.60
N ILE A 106 5.64 -21.08 12.61
CA ILE A 106 6.79 -22.00 12.74
C ILE A 106 6.74 -22.75 14.07
N THR A 107 6.49 -22.06 15.18
CA THR A 107 6.42 -22.70 16.51
C THR A 107 5.22 -23.63 16.67
N LEU A 108 4.14 -23.41 15.90
CA LEU A 108 2.96 -24.28 15.84
C LEU A 108 3.10 -25.45 14.85
N GLY A 109 4.28 -25.64 14.24
CA GLY A 109 4.52 -26.72 13.26
C GLY A 109 3.96 -26.44 11.86
N LEU A 110 3.39 -25.25 11.62
CA LEU A 110 2.86 -24.80 10.34
C LEU A 110 3.95 -24.16 9.48
N LYS A 111 5.11 -24.81 9.35
CA LYS A 111 6.25 -24.26 8.60
C LYS A 111 5.94 -24.11 7.11
N GLU A 112 5.10 -24.98 6.55
CA GLU A 112 4.78 -25.00 5.11
C GLU A 112 4.00 -23.78 4.63
N ILE A 113 3.29 -23.07 5.53
CA ILE A 113 2.58 -21.84 5.19
C ILE A 113 3.48 -20.59 5.31
N VAL A 114 4.70 -20.74 5.83
CA VAL A 114 5.69 -19.67 5.95
C VAL A 114 6.68 -19.78 4.79
N GLY A 115 6.97 -18.65 4.14
CA GLY A 115 7.87 -18.63 2.99
C GLY A 115 9.27 -19.18 3.30
N ASN A 116 9.85 -19.94 2.36
CA ASN A 116 11.16 -20.59 2.50
C ASN A 116 12.36 -19.68 2.14
N THR A 117 12.21 -18.36 2.19
CA THR A 117 13.25 -17.41 1.80
C THR A 117 14.39 -17.38 2.82
N THR A 118 15.50 -18.04 2.50
CA THR A 118 16.73 -17.99 3.28
C THR A 118 17.71 -16.99 2.65
N TYR A 119 17.94 -15.86 3.32
CA TYR A 119 18.96 -14.90 2.88
C TYR A 119 20.34 -15.36 3.36
N THR A 120 21.09 -16.03 2.49
CA THR A 120 22.44 -16.53 2.81
C THR A 120 23.51 -15.43 2.81
N GLN A 121 23.21 -14.25 2.25
CA GLN A 121 24.15 -13.14 2.11
C GLN A 121 23.55 -11.85 2.67
N THR A 122 24.33 -11.14 3.50
CA THR A 122 23.89 -9.90 4.17
C THR A 122 23.42 -8.83 3.19
N TRP A 123 24.09 -8.66 2.05
CA TRP A 123 23.70 -7.64 1.06
C TRP A 123 22.33 -7.92 0.43
N LYS A 124 21.93 -9.19 0.27
CA LYS A 124 20.59 -9.57 -0.23
C LYS A 124 19.50 -9.19 0.76
N PHE A 125 19.77 -9.38 2.05
CA PHE A 125 18.89 -8.96 3.12
C PHE A 125 18.74 -7.43 3.14
N VAL A 126 19.85 -6.69 3.10
CA VAL A 126 19.83 -5.22 3.06
C VAL A 126 19.06 -4.70 1.84
N TYR A 127 19.32 -5.27 0.66
CA TYR A 127 18.59 -4.90 -0.54
C TYR A 127 17.09 -5.18 -0.41
N GLN A 128 16.70 -6.38 0.05
CA GLN A 128 15.30 -6.72 0.24
C GLN A 128 14.62 -5.77 1.22
N PHE A 129 15.29 -5.43 2.32
CA PHE A 129 14.77 -4.49 3.30
C PHE A 129 14.51 -3.11 2.67
N ILE A 130 15.48 -2.58 1.92
CA ILE A 130 15.32 -1.31 1.18
C ILE A 130 14.16 -1.41 0.18
N TYR A 131 14.11 -2.47 -0.62
CA TYR A 131 13.05 -2.68 -1.60
C TYR A 131 11.66 -2.78 -0.94
N ALA A 132 11.53 -3.54 0.15
CA ALA A 132 10.27 -3.70 0.86
C ALA A 132 9.77 -2.39 1.46
N ILE A 133 10.64 -1.58 2.05
CA ILE A 133 10.26 -0.30 2.66
C ILE A 133 10.01 0.78 1.62
N PHE A 134 10.99 1.05 0.75
CA PHE A 134 10.96 2.18 -0.17
C PHE A 134 10.28 1.88 -1.50
N GLY A 135 10.36 0.65 -1.98
CA GLY A 135 9.67 0.23 -3.20
C GLY A 135 8.19 -0.06 -2.92
N VAL A 136 7.93 -0.99 -1.99
CA VAL A 136 6.60 -1.56 -1.80
C VAL A 136 5.79 -0.79 -0.75
N ALA A 137 6.21 -0.82 0.52
CA ALA A 137 5.40 -0.35 1.64
C ALA A 137 5.05 1.13 1.53
N LEU A 138 6.00 1.98 1.15
CA LEU A 138 5.77 3.42 1.01
C LEU A 138 4.79 3.73 -0.15
N ALA A 139 4.93 3.07 -1.30
CA ALA A 139 4.01 3.26 -2.42
C ALA A 139 2.59 2.83 -2.05
N GLU A 140 2.43 1.65 -1.46
CA GLU A 140 1.14 1.14 -1.00
C GLU A 140 0.51 2.03 0.08
N GLU A 141 1.29 2.55 1.01
CA GLU A 141 0.80 3.45 2.06
C GLU A 141 0.24 4.75 1.45
N LEU A 142 0.95 5.36 0.51
CA LEU A 142 0.51 6.58 -0.18
C LEU A 142 -0.75 6.35 -1.01
N ILE A 143 -0.90 5.19 -1.63
CA ILE A 143 -2.07 4.84 -2.44
C ILE A 143 -3.29 4.58 -1.55
N PHE A 144 -3.21 3.57 -0.68
CA PHE A 144 -4.38 3.01 -0.01
C PHE A 144 -4.76 3.79 1.24
N ARG A 145 -3.78 4.08 2.12
CA ARG A 145 -4.02 4.82 3.38
C ARG A 145 -3.86 6.33 3.19
N GLY A 146 -3.18 6.74 2.14
CA GLY A 146 -3.07 8.13 1.75
C GLY A 146 -4.24 8.60 0.90
N TYR A 147 -4.15 8.37 -0.41
CA TYR A 147 -5.08 8.93 -1.39
C TYR A 147 -6.49 8.31 -1.31
N ILE A 148 -6.60 6.98 -1.44
CA ILE A 148 -7.88 6.25 -1.47
C ILE A 148 -8.67 6.48 -0.18
N PHE A 149 -8.04 6.26 0.98
CA PHE A 149 -8.67 6.46 2.28
C PHE A 149 -9.22 7.88 2.45
N LYS A 150 -8.44 8.90 2.07
CA LYS A 150 -8.87 10.30 2.11
C LYS A 150 -10.06 10.57 1.19
N LYS A 151 -10.09 9.99 -0.02
CA LYS A 151 -11.24 10.13 -0.91
C LYS A 151 -12.48 9.45 -0.35
N LEU A 152 -12.34 8.26 0.24
CA LEU A 152 -13.44 7.55 0.90
C LEU A 152 -14.04 8.39 2.04
N LEU A 153 -13.20 9.01 2.88
CA LEU A 153 -13.66 9.94 3.93
C LEU A 153 -14.39 11.18 3.38
N LYS A 154 -13.95 11.72 2.23
CA LYS A 154 -14.62 12.85 1.56
C LYS A 154 -15.97 12.45 0.97
N ILE A 155 -16.09 11.23 0.46
CA ILE A 155 -17.34 10.70 -0.12
C ILE A 155 -18.36 10.44 0.99
N LYS A 156 -17.91 9.80 2.06
CA LYS A 156 -18.72 9.51 3.25
C LYS A 156 -17.89 9.83 4.49
N ASN A 157 -18.38 10.74 5.32
CA ASN A 157 -17.73 11.15 6.57
C ASN A 157 -17.82 10.05 7.65
N SER A 158 -17.28 8.87 7.35
CA SER A 158 -17.30 7.69 8.21
C SER A 158 -15.96 6.98 8.11
N LYS A 159 -15.26 6.93 9.24
CA LYS A 159 -13.95 6.27 9.34
C LYS A 159 -14.04 4.78 9.04
N TRP A 160 -15.04 4.10 9.61
CA TRP A 160 -15.26 2.67 9.38
C TRP A 160 -15.53 2.35 7.91
N PHE A 161 -16.26 3.22 7.20
CA PHE A 161 -16.42 3.07 5.76
C PHE A 161 -15.08 3.17 5.02
N ALA A 162 -14.25 4.17 5.34
CA ALA A 162 -12.94 4.33 4.70
C ALA A 162 -11.98 3.17 5.03
N ILE A 163 -11.99 2.70 6.29
CA ILE A 163 -11.21 1.54 6.76
C ILE A 163 -11.61 0.30 5.95
N ILE A 164 -12.88 -0.10 6.01
CA ILE A 164 -13.34 -1.35 5.39
C ILE A 164 -13.07 -1.34 3.88
N ILE A 165 -13.45 -0.26 3.18
CA ILE A 165 -13.31 -0.22 1.72
C ILE A 165 -11.85 -0.12 1.29
N SER A 166 -11.01 0.66 1.97
CA SER A 166 -9.57 0.72 1.64
C SER A 166 -8.88 -0.63 1.87
N SER A 167 -9.22 -1.33 2.96
CA SER A 167 -8.69 -2.65 3.26
C SER A 167 -9.13 -3.72 2.25
N VAL A 168 -10.38 -3.72 1.82
CA VAL A 168 -10.86 -4.63 0.76
C VAL A 168 -10.14 -4.36 -0.56
N LEU A 169 -10.01 -3.09 -0.96
CA LEU A 169 -9.27 -2.72 -2.18
C LEU A 169 -7.79 -3.12 -2.10
N PHE A 170 -7.17 -2.99 -0.92
CA PHE A 170 -5.81 -3.44 -0.68
C PHE A 170 -5.66 -4.97 -0.77
N GLY A 171 -6.66 -5.71 -0.29
CA GLY A 171 -6.73 -7.16 -0.51
C GLY A 171 -6.78 -7.52 -1.99
N LEU A 172 -7.77 -6.96 -2.70
CA LEU A 172 -7.99 -7.23 -4.13
C LEU A 172 -6.80 -6.86 -5.00
N PHE A 173 -6.03 -5.83 -4.62
CA PHE A 173 -4.80 -5.44 -5.30
C PHE A 173 -3.77 -6.58 -5.39
N HIS A 174 -3.78 -7.51 -4.43
CA HIS A 174 -2.84 -8.64 -4.38
C HIS A 174 -3.26 -9.83 -5.25
N ILE A 175 -4.42 -9.79 -5.92
CA ILE A 175 -4.88 -10.90 -6.75
C ILE A 175 -3.96 -11.19 -7.95
N PHE A 176 -3.26 -10.18 -8.45
CA PHE A 176 -2.41 -10.31 -9.64
C PHE A 176 -1.09 -11.02 -9.39
N ASN A 177 -0.63 -11.06 -8.13
CA ASN A 177 0.65 -11.67 -7.75
C ASN A 177 0.45 -12.74 -6.67
N GLY A 178 -0.79 -13.12 -6.39
CA GLY A 178 -1.17 -13.94 -5.24
C GLY A 178 -2.37 -14.83 -5.50
N ASN A 179 -2.82 -15.51 -4.45
CA ASN A 179 -4.02 -16.33 -4.48
C ASN A 179 -5.13 -15.75 -3.57
N ILE A 180 -6.28 -16.41 -3.52
CA ILE A 180 -7.41 -15.94 -2.72
C ILE A 180 -7.08 -15.83 -1.21
N ILE A 181 -6.26 -16.72 -0.68
CA ILE A 181 -5.82 -16.67 0.73
C ILE A 181 -5.01 -15.39 0.96
N GLN A 182 -4.10 -15.06 0.04
CA GLN A 182 -3.32 -13.83 0.12
C GLN A 182 -4.22 -12.59 0.07
N VAL A 183 -5.25 -12.56 -0.79
CA VAL A 183 -6.23 -11.46 -0.84
C VAL A 183 -6.92 -11.26 0.51
N PHE A 184 -7.37 -12.33 1.17
CA PHE A 184 -7.99 -12.23 2.49
C PHE A 184 -7.00 -11.77 3.56
N MET A 185 -5.79 -12.34 3.58
CA MET A 185 -4.76 -11.99 4.54
C MET A 185 -4.31 -10.53 4.40
N THR A 186 -4.06 -10.06 3.17
CA THR A 186 -3.65 -8.67 2.94
C THR A 186 -4.81 -7.71 3.22
N ALA A 187 -6.07 -8.07 2.94
CA ALA A 187 -7.22 -7.27 3.38
C ALA A 187 -7.26 -7.11 4.91
N PHE A 188 -7.07 -8.19 5.65
CA PHE A 188 -7.04 -8.17 7.12
C PHE A 188 -5.87 -7.34 7.66
N ILE A 189 -4.68 -7.50 7.09
CA ILE A 189 -3.50 -6.68 7.43
C ILE A 189 -3.77 -5.20 7.12
N GLY A 190 -4.37 -4.90 5.96
CA GLY A 190 -4.74 -3.55 5.57
C GLY A 190 -5.76 -2.92 6.53
N PHE A 191 -6.66 -3.72 7.10
CA PHE A 191 -7.59 -3.28 8.14
C PHE A 191 -6.85 -2.87 9.40
N ILE A 192 -5.92 -3.69 9.88
CA ILE A 192 -5.06 -3.37 11.02
C ILE A 192 -4.29 -2.07 10.74
N TYR A 193 -3.63 -1.94 9.59
CA TYR A 193 -2.88 -0.73 9.24
C TYR A 193 -3.75 0.53 9.21
N CYS A 194 -4.99 0.45 8.71
CA CYS A 194 -5.91 1.58 8.74
C CYS A 194 -6.30 1.99 10.18
N ILE A 195 -6.47 1.03 11.09
CA ILE A 195 -6.73 1.30 12.52
C ILE A 195 -5.54 2.02 13.17
N PHE A 196 -4.32 1.55 12.91
CA PHE A 196 -3.11 2.19 13.44
C PHE A 196 -2.91 3.59 12.88
N ARG A 197 -3.10 3.78 11.57
CA ARG A 197 -3.06 5.10 10.91
C ARG A 197 -3.97 6.12 11.61
N GLU A 198 -5.19 5.73 11.95
CA GLU A 198 -6.12 6.62 12.65
C GLU A 198 -5.60 7.04 14.02
N LYS A 199 -4.92 6.15 14.77
CA LYS A 199 -4.35 6.50 16.08
C LYS A 199 -3.16 7.47 16.01
N ILE A 200 -2.45 7.55 14.88
CA ILE A 200 -1.26 8.41 14.71
C ILE A 200 -1.61 9.83 14.23
N GLN A 201 -2.73 9.97 13.50
CA GLN A 201 -3.15 11.24 12.91
C GLN A 201 -3.73 12.22 13.95
N TYR A 202 -4.15 11.73 15.12
CA TYR A 202 -4.53 12.50 16.31
C TYR A 202 -3.32 12.71 17.22
#